data_AF-A0A8I0PGG9-F1
#
_entry.id   AF-A0A8I0PGG9-F1
#
_cell.length_a   1.000
_cell.length_b   1.000
_cell.length_c   1.000
_cell.angle_alpha   90.00
_cell.angle_beta   90.00
_cell.angle_gamma   90.00
#
_symmetry.space_group_name_H-M   'P 1'
#
loop_
_entity.id
_entity.type
_entity.pdbx_description
1 polymer ?
#
loop_
_entity_poly.entity_id
_entity_poly.type
_entity_poly.pdbx_seq_one_letter_code
_entity_poly.pdbx_strand_id
1 'polypeptide(L)'
;MVQAVSQATQSADSSDPYVFFMSYARTPLAGMRARKDASDVALEQFHVQLCSDIMQLTDHDGQELPGFLDKRMHPGDDWEGRLKHALATCRVFVPIYNSRYFRREWCGKEWDAFARRQRLRTGPYTGNAIIPVLWVGEQHLTLPSVAAKVQYAHSDLGKDYLQSGLYGLKQAGRHAKYRSSVWALAQMIVKVAQQTSLEPCDVELFSDLRNVFEGE
;
A
#
# COMPACT_ATOMS: atom_id res chain seq x y z
N MET A 1 1.06 54.95 -14.01
CA MET A 1 -0.06 53.97 -14.00
C MET A 1 0.14 53.01 -15.16
N VAL A 2 0.90 51.93 -14.95
CA VAL A 2 0.83 50.69 -15.75
C VAL A 2 1.16 49.55 -14.79
N GLN A 3 0.24 48.58 -14.75
CA GLN A 3 0.10 47.54 -13.75
C GLN A 3 1.26 46.52 -13.78
N ALA A 4 1.77 46.19 -12.60
CA ALA A 4 2.51 44.96 -12.39
C ALA A 4 1.50 43.79 -12.41
N VAL A 5 1.65 42.89 -13.37
CA VAL A 5 0.94 41.61 -13.40
C VAL A 5 1.54 40.77 -12.28
N SER A 6 0.87 40.78 -11.12
CA SER A 6 1.16 39.85 -10.04
C SER A 6 0.67 38.48 -10.53
N GLN A 7 1.60 37.65 -11.00
CA GLN A 7 1.35 36.22 -11.13
C GLN A 7 1.06 35.72 -9.71
N ALA A 8 -0.20 35.41 -9.45
CA ALA A 8 -0.59 34.66 -8.27
C ALA A 8 0.16 33.32 -8.34
N THR A 9 1.20 33.19 -7.54
CA THR A 9 1.79 31.91 -7.20
C THR A 9 0.65 31.08 -6.63
N GLN A 10 0.11 30.16 -7.43
CA GLN A 10 -0.74 29.11 -6.89
C GLN A 10 0.14 28.34 -5.92
N SER A 11 -0.05 28.60 -4.63
CA SER A 11 0.31 27.66 -3.59
C SER A 11 -0.49 26.41 -3.89
N ALA A 12 0.14 25.45 -4.57
CA ALA A 12 -0.35 24.09 -4.58
C ALA A 12 -0.39 23.65 -3.12
N ASP A 13 -1.58 23.58 -2.53
CA ASP A 13 -1.84 22.71 -1.38
C ASP A 13 -1.58 21.27 -1.87
N SER A 14 -0.30 20.92 -1.97
CA SER A 14 0.16 19.57 -2.18
C SER A 14 0.02 18.86 -0.84
N SER A 15 -1.17 18.39 -0.52
CA SER A 15 -1.36 17.50 0.60
C SER A 15 -2.06 16.22 0.14
N ASP A 16 -1.46 15.53 -0.82
CA ASP A 16 -1.61 14.08 -0.88
C ASP A 16 -0.64 13.50 0.16
N PRO A 17 -1.05 13.29 1.43
CA PRO A 17 -0.13 12.87 2.49
C PRO A 17 0.49 11.50 2.23
N TYR A 18 -0.16 10.67 1.39
CA TYR A 18 0.21 9.28 1.21
C TYR A 18 0.64 8.97 -0.23
N VAL A 19 1.92 8.71 -0.38
CA VAL A 19 2.48 8.05 -1.58
C VAL A 19 1.86 6.65 -1.72
N PHE A 20 1.66 5.93 -0.62
CA PHE A 20 1.05 4.60 -0.66
C PHE A 20 0.17 4.25 0.55
N PHE A 21 -0.72 3.29 0.33
CA PHE A 21 -1.49 2.60 1.37
C PHE A 21 -1.05 1.14 1.46
N MET A 22 -0.66 0.68 2.65
CA MET A 22 -0.26 -0.71 2.88
C MET A 22 -1.42 -1.53 3.45
N SER A 23 -2.02 -2.38 2.62
CA SER A 23 -3.10 -3.29 2.99
C SER A 23 -2.53 -4.64 3.42
N TYR A 24 -2.83 -5.10 4.64
CA TYR A 24 -2.27 -6.33 5.17
C TYR A 24 -3.19 -7.07 6.14
N ALA A 25 -3.05 -8.39 6.23
CA ALA A 25 -3.81 -9.20 7.16
C ALA A 25 -3.05 -9.49 8.45
N ARG A 26 -3.57 -8.97 9.56
CA ARG A 26 -3.06 -9.21 10.91
C ARG A 26 -3.34 -10.62 11.43
N THR A 27 -2.46 -11.10 12.29
CA THR A 27 -2.70 -12.29 13.11
C THR A 27 -3.68 -11.94 14.23
N PRO A 28 -4.75 -12.74 14.46
CA PRO A 28 -5.57 -12.56 15.65
C PRO A 28 -4.72 -12.72 16.91
N LEU A 29 -4.89 -11.81 17.85
CA LEU A 29 -4.33 -11.95 19.20
C LEU A 29 -5.07 -13.11 19.90
N ALA A 30 -4.38 -14.23 20.14
CA ALA A 30 -4.94 -15.37 20.87
C ALA A 30 -4.43 -15.41 22.32
N GLY A 31 -5.36 -15.39 23.29
CA GLY A 31 -5.10 -15.73 24.70
C GLY A 31 -4.77 -14.57 25.66
N MET A 32 -4.82 -14.86 26.98
CA MET A 32 -4.71 -13.90 28.11
C MET A 32 -3.34 -13.20 28.28
N ARG A 33 -2.37 -13.45 27.38
CA ARG A 33 -1.04 -12.79 27.34
C ARG A 33 -0.62 -12.50 25.89
N ALA A 34 -1.56 -12.08 25.04
CA ALA A 34 -1.34 -11.99 23.60
C ALA A 34 -0.20 -11.03 23.24
N ARG A 35 1.00 -11.58 23.02
CA ARG A 35 2.10 -10.90 22.35
C ARG A 35 1.76 -10.82 20.86
N LYS A 36 2.21 -9.75 20.24
CA LYS A 36 2.09 -9.59 18.79
C LYS A 36 2.86 -10.69 18.07
N ASP A 37 2.27 -11.23 17.02
CA ASP A 37 2.90 -12.24 16.19
C ASP A 37 4.18 -11.69 15.54
N ALA A 38 5.21 -12.53 15.41
CA ALA A 38 6.50 -12.12 14.86
C ALA A 38 6.38 -11.63 13.40
N SER A 39 5.45 -12.18 12.62
CA SER A 39 5.16 -11.70 11.27
C SER A 39 4.55 -10.29 11.31
N ASP A 40 3.65 -10.01 12.25
CA ASP A 40 3.03 -8.69 12.37
C ASP A 40 4.05 -7.63 12.83
N VAL A 41 4.98 -7.99 13.71
CA VAL A 41 6.13 -7.13 14.07
C VAL A 41 7.02 -6.88 12.84
N ALA A 42 7.30 -7.92 12.06
CA ALA A 42 8.11 -7.80 10.86
C ALA A 42 7.44 -6.93 9.78
N LEU A 43 6.12 -6.97 9.64
CA LEU A 43 5.34 -6.13 8.74
C LEU A 43 5.45 -4.65 9.09
N GLU A 44 5.39 -4.30 10.38
CA GLU A 44 5.56 -2.92 10.81
C GLU A 44 6.99 -2.41 10.58
N GLN A 45 7.99 -3.26 10.81
CA GLN A 45 9.37 -2.92 10.48
C GLN A 45 9.58 -2.75 8.97
N PHE A 46 8.91 -3.58 8.16
CA PHE A 46 8.90 -3.42 6.71
C PHE A 46 8.28 -2.08 6.30
N HIS A 47 7.12 -1.72 6.86
CA HIS A 47 6.47 -0.43 6.61
C HIS A 47 7.38 0.75 6.94
N VAL A 48 8.02 0.74 8.12
CA VAL A 48 8.95 1.80 8.53
C VAL A 48 10.14 1.90 7.57
N GLN A 49 10.74 0.77 7.18
CA GLN A 49 11.85 0.77 6.22
C GLN A 49 11.39 1.30 4.85
N LEU A 50 10.23 0.87 4.37
CA LEU A 50 9.70 1.30 3.08
C LEU A 50 9.41 2.80 3.05
N CYS A 51 8.82 3.35 4.12
CA CYS A 51 8.64 4.79 4.27
C CYS A 51 9.98 5.52 4.25
N SER A 52 10.98 5.01 4.98
CA SER A 52 12.33 5.57 4.98
C SER A 52 12.94 5.61 3.58
N ASP A 53 12.85 4.52 2.83
CA ASP A 53 13.40 4.42 1.48
C ASP A 53 12.68 5.38 0.52
N ILE A 54 11.34 5.49 0.61
CA ILE A 54 10.54 6.42 -0.22
C ILE A 54 10.89 7.88 0.09
N MET A 55 11.11 8.25 1.36
CA MET A 55 11.55 9.61 1.71
C MET A 55 12.91 9.96 1.10
N GLN A 56 13.81 8.99 0.87
CA GLN A 56 15.08 9.25 0.18
C GLN A 56 14.93 9.42 -1.34
N LEU A 57 13.80 8.99 -1.89
CA LEU A 57 13.53 8.97 -3.33
C LEU A 57 12.55 10.08 -3.77
N THR A 58 12.06 10.89 -2.83
CA THR A 58 11.02 11.91 -3.04
C THR A 58 11.34 13.19 -2.28
N ASP A 59 10.62 14.26 -2.59
CA ASP A 59 10.64 15.56 -1.90
C ASP A 59 9.55 15.67 -0.83
N HIS A 60 9.02 14.53 -0.34
CA HIS A 60 8.00 14.46 0.70
C HIS A 60 8.45 15.22 1.96
N ASP A 61 7.58 16.06 2.51
CA ASP A 61 7.92 17.03 3.58
C ASP A 61 8.22 16.40 4.95
N GLY A 62 7.86 15.12 5.11
CA GLY A 62 8.06 14.35 6.34
C GLY A 62 7.17 14.77 7.51
N GLN A 63 6.16 15.64 7.31
CA GLN A 63 5.18 15.99 8.35
C GLN A 63 4.34 14.77 8.73
N GLU A 64 3.97 13.98 7.71
CA GLU A 64 3.42 12.63 7.87
C GLU A 64 4.31 11.59 7.17
N LEU A 65 4.24 10.33 7.62
CA LEU A 65 4.87 9.24 6.90
C LEU A 65 4.25 9.11 5.50
N PRO A 66 5.04 8.89 4.44
CA PRO A 66 4.51 8.77 3.06
C PRO A 66 3.64 7.51 2.84
N GLY A 67 3.57 6.61 3.83
CA GLY A 67 2.80 5.38 3.77
C GLY A 67 1.80 5.27 4.89
N PHE A 68 0.52 5.10 4.56
CA PHE A 68 -0.49 4.72 5.53
C PHE A 68 -0.40 3.23 5.86
N LEU A 69 -0.45 2.89 7.16
CA LEU A 69 -0.57 1.51 7.65
C LEU A 69 -1.62 1.45 8.76
N ASP A 70 -2.56 0.53 8.59
CA ASP A 70 -3.66 0.31 9.51
C ASP A 70 -3.23 -0.38 10.83
N LYS A 71 -2.63 0.39 11.75
CA LYS A 71 -2.29 -0.05 13.11
C LYS A 71 -3.49 0.19 14.01
N ARG A 72 -4.14 -0.86 14.55
CA ARG A 72 -5.33 -0.80 15.44
C ARG A 72 -5.30 0.47 16.30
N MET A 73 -6.19 1.40 16.00
CA MET A 73 -6.41 2.59 16.82
C MET A 73 -7.21 2.20 18.06
N HIS A 74 -7.15 3.04 19.08
CA HIS A 74 -7.83 2.76 20.34
C HIS A 74 -9.35 2.79 20.13
N PRO A 75 -10.14 2.07 20.95
CA PRO A 75 -11.58 2.25 20.96
C PRO A 75 -11.91 3.74 21.18
N GLY A 76 -12.56 4.39 20.20
CA GLY A 76 -12.92 5.81 20.25
C GLY A 76 -12.28 6.69 19.17
N ASP A 77 -11.25 6.20 18.47
CA ASP A 77 -10.69 6.91 17.31
C ASP A 77 -11.60 6.74 16.07
N ASP A 78 -11.72 7.79 15.24
CA ASP A 78 -12.36 7.73 13.91
C ASP A 78 -11.52 6.93 12.91
N TRP A 79 -11.38 5.65 13.24
CA TRP A 79 -10.64 4.65 12.49
C TRP A 79 -11.12 4.58 11.05
N GLU A 80 -12.45 4.47 10.88
CA GLU A 80 -13.04 4.22 9.58
C GLU A 80 -12.93 5.45 8.69
N GLY A 81 -13.12 6.65 9.24
CA GLY A 81 -12.88 7.91 8.52
C GLY A 81 -11.43 8.04 8.06
N ARG A 82 -10.46 7.76 8.94
CA ARG A 82 -9.03 7.79 8.56
C ARG A 82 -8.66 6.75 7.51
N LEU A 83 -9.17 5.53 7.63
CA LEU A 83 -8.97 4.46 6.64
C LEU A 83 -9.52 4.86 5.27
N LYS A 84 -10.78 5.35 5.25
CA LYS A 84 -11.44 5.82 4.03
C LYS A 84 -10.71 7.01 3.44
N HIS A 85 -10.31 7.99 4.25
CA HIS A 85 -9.53 9.13 3.79
C HIS A 85 -8.19 8.70 3.16
N ALA A 86 -7.47 7.78 3.80
CA ALA A 86 -6.22 7.27 3.25
C ALA A 86 -6.42 6.51 1.92
N LEU A 87 -7.50 5.74 1.77
CA LEU A 87 -7.86 5.09 0.50
C LEU A 87 -8.28 6.09 -0.57
N ALA A 88 -8.95 7.17 -0.17
CA ALA A 88 -9.39 8.25 -1.06
C ALA A 88 -8.23 9.06 -1.62
N THR A 89 -7.10 9.17 -0.91
CA THR A 89 -5.97 10.03 -1.29
C THR A 89 -4.73 9.26 -1.75
N CYS A 90 -4.46 8.05 -1.24
CA CYS A 90 -3.19 7.36 -1.51
C CYS A 90 -2.93 7.09 -2.99
N ARG A 91 -1.73 7.42 -3.49
CA ARG A 91 -1.42 7.28 -4.93
C ARG A 91 -1.22 5.83 -5.38
N VAL A 92 -0.73 4.97 -4.49
CA VAL A 92 -0.44 3.56 -4.77
C VAL A 92 -1.03 2.66 -3.68
N PHE A 93 -1.69 1.58 -4.08
CA PHE A 93 -2.17 0.56 -3.18
C PHE A 93 -1.18 -0.61 -3.12
N VAL A 94 -0.74 -0.96 -1.92
CA VAL A 94 0.31 -1.97 -1.69
C VAL A 94 -0.26 -3.12 -0.87
N PRO A 95 -0.86 -4.13 -1.51
CA PRO A 95 -1.39 -5.31 -0.83
C PRO A 95 -0.27 -6.30 -0.48
N ILE A 96 -0.25 -6.75 0.78
CA ILE A 96 0.77 -7.68 1.27
C ILE A 96 0.29 -9.12 1.18
N TYR A 97 0.81 -9.85 0.19
CA TYR A 97 0.36 -11.18 -0.17
C TYR A 97 0.88 -12.25 0.79
N ASN A 98 -0.06 -12.86 1.48
CA ASN A 98 0.06 -14.13 2.19
C ASN A 98 -1.33 -14.80 2.20
N SER A 99 -1.42 -16.08 2.57
CA SER A 99 -2.68 -16.83 2.45
C SER A 99 -3.83 -16.24 3.28
N ARG A 100 -3.53 -15.51 4.36
CA ARG A 100 -4.54 -14.86 5.21
C ARG A 100 -5.07 -13.56 4.61
N TYR A 101 -4.28 -12.87 3.78
CA TYR A 101 -4.66 -11.60 3.13
C TYR A 101 -5.98 -11.75 2.37
N PHE A 102 -6.03 -12.77 1.51
CA PHE A 102 -7.21 -13.07 0.69
C PHE A 102 -8.40 -13.63 1.48
N ARG A 103 -8.25 -13.92 2.77
CA ARG A 103 -9.34 -14.40 3.65
C ARG A 103 -9.89 -13.31 4.58
N ARG A 104 -9.28 -12.12 4.60
CA ARG A 104 -9.73 -11.02 5.44
C ARG A 104 -10.70 -10.14 4.67
N GLU A 105 -11.92 -10.07 5.18
CA GLU A 105 -12.99 -9.23 4.62
C GLU A 105 -12.54 -7.79 4.39
N TRP A 106 -11.91 -7.17 5.39
CA TRP A 106 -11.43 -5.79 5.30
C TRP A 106 -10.37 -5.60 4.20
N CYS A 107 -9.48 -6.57 3.97
CA CYS A 107 -8.51 -6.48 2.88
C CYS A 107 -9.21 -6.48 1.50
N GLY A 108 -10.30 -7.25 1.36
CA GLY A 108 -11.12 -7.22 0.16
C GLY A 108 -11.86 -5.89 -0.01
N LYS A 109 -12.38 -5.30 1.08
CA LYS A 109 -13.02 -3.98 1.05
C LYS A 109 -12.06 -2.85 0.68
N GLU A 110 -10.86 -2.86 1.25
CA GLU A 110 -9.78 -1.92 0.90
C GLU A 110 -9.41 -2.02 -0.58
N TRP A 111 -9.31 -3.25 -1.10
CA TRP A 111 -9.07 -3.48 -2.52
C TRP A 111 -10.21 -2.94 -3.39
N ASP A 112 -11.47 -3.20 -3.02
CA ASP A 112 -12.65 -2.69 -3.73
C ASP A 112 -12.62 -1.15 -3.79
N ALA A 113 -12.36 -0.50 -2.66
CA ALA A 113 -12.26 0.96 -2.55
C ALA A 113 -11.26 1.53 -3.56
N PHE A 114 -10.03 0.99 -3.55
CA PHE A 114 -8.98 1.46 -4.44
C PHE A 114 -9.27 1.13 -5.91
N ALA A 115 -9.80 -0.06 -6.19
CA ALA A 115 -10.17 -0.48 -7.54
C ALA A 115 -11.29 0.41 -8.13
N ARG A 116 -12.27 0.82 -7.32
CA ARG A 116 -13.31 1.78 -7.72
C ARG A 116 -12.70 3.15 -8.03
N ARG A 117 -11.84 3.68 -7.16
CA ARG A 117 -11.11 4.95 -7.38
C ARG A 117 -10.31 4.90 -8.69
N GLN A 118 -9.62 3.79 -8.94
CA GLN A 118 -8.84 3.59 -10.17
C GLN A 118 -9.69 3.62 -11.44
N ARG A 119 -10.99 3.26 -11.38
CA ARG A 119 -11.92 3.34 -12.53
C ARG A 119 -12.42 4.75 -12.82
N LEU A 120 -12.31 5.67 -11.87
CA LEU A 120 -12.71 7.08 -12.04
C LEU A 120 -11.67 7.93 -12.78
N ARG A 121 -10.53 7.34 -13.18
CA ARG A 121 -9.45 8.05 -13.86
C ARG A 121 -9.89 8.60 -15.21
N THR A 122 -9.50 9.84 -15.50
CA THR A 122 -9.82 10.57 -16.74
C THR A 122 -8.59 10.89 -17.60
N GLY A 123 -7.41 10.35 -17.26
CA GLY A 123 -6.12 10.66 -17.91
C GLY A 123 -5.58 9.59 -18.87
N PRO A 124 -4.58 9.95 -19.71
CA PRO A 124 -4.05 9.09 -20.79
C PRO A 124 -3.15 7.94 -20.32
N TYR A 125 -2.60 7.98 -19.10
CA TYR A 125 -1.75 6.91 -18.56
C TYR A 125 -2.57 5.86 -17.79
N THR A 126 -2.59 4.63 -18.32
CA THR A 126 -3.51 3.54 -17.95
C THR A 126 -2.86 2.41 -17.13
N GLY A 127 -1.72 2.69 -16.48
CA GLY A 127 -1.05 1.70 -15.62
C GLY A 127 -1.88 1.37 -14.37
N ASN A 128 -1.87 0.11 -13.93
CA ASN A 128 -2.38 -0.27 -12.61
C ASN A 128 -1.56 0.49 -11.54
N ALA A 129 -2.18 0.88 -10.43
CA ALA A 129 -1.53 1.50 -9.27
C ALA A 129 -1.57 0.59 -8.02
N ILE A 130 -1.75 -0.72 -8.24
CA ILE A 130 -1.74 -1.75 -7.20
C ILE A 130 -0.42 -2.51 -7.27
N ILE A 131 0.52 -2.26 -6.36
CA ILE A 131 1.81 -2.95 -6.32
C ILE A 131 1.78 -4.04 -5.24
N PRO A 132 1.56 -5.31 -5.60
CA PRO A 132 1.58 -6.38 -4.61
C PRO A 132 2.98 -6.57 -4.01
N VAL A 133 3.03 -7.05 -2.77
CA VAL A 133 4.27 -7.45 -2.12
C VAL A 133 4.12 -8.88 -1.65
N LEU A 134 4.96 -9.78 -2.18
CA LEU A 134 5.06 -11.15 -1.71
C LEU A 134 5.66 -11.18 -0.30
N TRP A 135 4.82 -11.45 0.69
CA TRP A 135 5.28 -11.66 2.06
C TRP A 135 5.86 -13.06 2.24
N VAL A 136 5.21 -14.04 1.61
CA VAL A 136 5.68 -15.42 1.47
C VAL A 136 5.87 -15.74 -0.01
N GLY A 137 6.61 -16.81 -0.32
CA GLY A 137 6.81 -17.24 -1.70
C GLY A 137 5.51 -17.58 -2.43
N GLU A 138 5.51 -17.43 -3.75
CA GLU A 138 4.33 -17.61 -4.61
C GLU A 138 3.71 -19.01 -4.47
N GLN A 139 4.54 -20.03 -4.20
CA GLN A 139 4.08 -21.41 -3.99
C GLN A 139 3.14 -21.58 -2.78
N HIS A 140 3.06 -20.59 -1.89
CA HIS A 140 2.19 -20.59 -0.72
C HIS A 140 0.90 -19.77 -0.92
N LEU A 141 0.70 -19.21 -2.11
CA LEU A 141 -0.42 -18.35 -2.43
C LEU A 141 -1.44 -19.09 -3.31
N THR A 142 -2.71 -18.93 -2.96
CA THR A 142 -3.84 -19.20 -3.84
C THR A 142 -4.46 -17.85 -4.14
N LEU A 143 -4.25 -17.34 -5.36
CA LEU A 143 -4.66 -15.99 -5.72
C LEU A 143 -6.11 -15.98 -6.20
N PRO A 144 -6.99 -15.13 -5.65
CA PRO A 144 -8.28 -14.85 -6.26
C PRO A 144 -8.09 -14.16 -7.62
N SER A 145 -9.08 -14.29 -8.48
CA SER A 145 -9.13 -13.80 -9.86
C SER A 145 -8.80 -12.32 -9.97
N VAL A 146 -9.24 -11.50 -9.01
CA VAL A 146 -8.93 -10.07 -8.96
C VAL A 146 -7.44 -9.80 -8.71
N ALA A 147 -6.78 -10.61 -7.89
CA ALA A 147 -5.36 -10.49 -7.58
C ALA A 147 -4.47 -11.08 -8.68
N ALA A 148 -4.91 -12.18 -9.32
CA ALA A 148 -4.20 -12.82 -10.43
C ALA A 148 -4.09 -11.93 -11.68
N LYS A 149 -5.03 -10.99 -11.87
CA LYS A 149 -5.01 -10.00 -12.97
C LYS A 149 -3.97 -8.89 -12.77
N VAL A 150 -3.44 -8.74 -11.56
CA VAL A 150 -2.43 -7.73 -11.25
C VAL A 150 -1.07 -8.22 -11.73
N GLN A 151 -0.72 -7.87 -12.96
CA GLN A 151 0.58 -8.18 -13.56
C GLN A 151 1.61 -7.14 -13.11
N TYR A 152 2.34 -7.42 -12.03
CA TYR A 152 3.58 -6.70 -11.73
C TYR A 152 4.78 -7.61 -11.87
N ALA A 153 5.83 -7.08 -12.47
CA ALA A 153 7.09 -7.77 -12.76
C ALA A 153 7.90 -8.00 -11.47
N HIS A 154 7.42 -8.88 -10.58
CA HIS A 154 8.26 -9.39 -9.48
C HIS A 154 9.49 -10.14 -10.00
N SER A 155 9.53 -10.50 -11.29
CA SER A 155 10.72 -11.02 -11.98
C SER A 155 11.95 -10.15 -11.74
N ASP A 156 11.78 -8.82 -11.69
CA ASP A 156 12.87 -7.85 -11.56
C ASP A 156 13.47 -7.87 -10.14
N LEU A 157 12.70 -8.33 -9.14
CA LEU A 157 13.16 -8.55 -7.77
C LEU A 157 13.96 -9.85 -7.61
N GLY A 158 13.90 -10.73 -8.61
CA GLY A 158 14.70 -11.95 -8.73
C GLY A 158 14.10 -13.18 -8.03
N LYS A 159 14.60 -14.36 -8.43
CA LYS A 159 14.06 -15.68 -8.03
C LYS A 159 13.97 -15.89 -6.52
N ASP A 160 14.96 -15.41 -5.78
CA ASP A 160 14.99 -15.52 -4.32
C ASP A 160 13.77 -14.87 -3.66
N TYR A 161 13.36 -13.70 -4.16
CA TYR A 161 12.19 -12.98 -3.67
C TYR A 161 10.91 -13.73 -4.02
N LEU A 162 10.78 -14.22 -5.26
CA LEU A 162 9.61 -14.99 -5.70
C LEU A 162 9.42 -16.28 -4.88
N GLN A 163 10.51 -16.98 -4.57
CA GLN A 163 10.48 -18.24 -3.83
C GLN A 163 10.30 -18.07 -2.32
N SER A 164 10.84 -17.00 -1.73
CA SER A 164 10.85 -16.85 -0.27
C SER A 164 9.84 -15.83 0.25
N GLY A 165 9.48 -14.84 -0.57
CA GLY A 165 8.88 -13.59 -0.10
C GLY A 165 9.78 -12.81 0.86
N LEU A 166 9.36 -11.60 1.25
CA LEU A 166 10.13 -10.77 2.20
C LEU A 166 10.31 -11.45 3.56
N TYR A 167 9.27 -12.11 4.06
CA TYR A 167 9.33 -12.77 5.37
C TYR A 167 10.28 -13.96 5.35
N GLY A 168 10.23 -14.80 4.31
CA GLY A 168 11.17 -15.92 4.17
C GLY A 168 12.62 -15.47 4.08
N LEU A 169 12.91 -14.42 3.31
CA LEU A 169 14.26 -13.82 3.24
C LEU A 169 14.74 -13.35 4.61
N LYS A 170 13.86 -12.73 5.39
CA LYS A 170 14.17 -12.26 6.75
C LYS A 170 14.44 -13.42 7.70
N GLN A 171 13.59 -14.45 7.70
CA GLN A 171 13.73 -15.64 8.54
C GLN A 171 15.01 -16.43 8.21
N ALA A 172 15.41 -16.47 6.93
CA ALA A 172 16.63 -17.11 6.49
C ALA A 172 17.92 -16.27 6.74
N GLY A 173 17.83 -15.13 7.42
CA GLY A 173 18.97 -14.25 7.68
C GLY A 173 19.55 -13.57 6.42
N ARG A 174 18.83 -13.58 5.30
CA ARG A 174 19.28 -13.02 4.01
C ARG A 174 19.08 -11.51 3.95
N HIS A 175 19.60 -10.80 4.95
CA HIS A 175 19.33 -9.37 5.18
C HIS A 175 19.71 -8.47 4.01
N ALA A 176 20.82 -8.75 3.32
CA ALA A 176 21.23 -7.98 2.14
C ALA A 176 20.20 -8.08 1.00
N LYS A 177 19.69 -9.29 0.73
CA LYS A 177 18.68 -9.52 -0.30
C LYS A 177 17.31 -8.97 0.10
N TYR A 178 16.95 -9.08 1.38
CA TYR A 178 15.75 -8.41 1.92
C TYR A 178 15.82 -6.90 1.67
N ARG A 179 16.89 -6.23 2.11
CA ARG A 179 17.03 -4.77 1.96
C ARG A 179 17.03 -4.32 0.51
N SER A 180 17.75 -5.02 -0.38
CA SER A 180 17.73 -4.66 -1.80
C SER A 180 16.37 -4.88 -2.46
N SER A 181 15.59 -5.87 -1.99
CA SER A 181 14.22 -6.08 -2.46
C SER A 181 13.27 -4.96 -1.98
N VAL A 182 13.40 -4.51 -0.72
CA VAL A 182 12.62 -3.37 -0.19
C VAL A 182 12.96 -2.08 -0.94
N TRP A 183 14.24 -1.81 -1.19
CA TRP A 183 14.68 -0.66 -1.97
C TRP A 183 14.12 -0.66 -3.41
N ALA A 184 14.11 -1.82 -4.06
CA ALA A 184 13.52 -1.96 -5.39
C ALA A 184 11.99 -1.77 -5.40
N LEU A 185 11.30 -2.25 -4.35
CA LEU A 185 9.87 -1.97 -4.16
C LEU A 185 9.62 -0.47 -3.95
N ALA A 186 10.45 0.22 -3.17
CA ALA A 186 10.35 1.67 -2.96
C ALA A 186 10.47 2.44 -4.29
N GLN A 187 11.48 2.12 -5.11
CA GLN A 187 11.65 2.72 -6.45
C GLN A 187 10.43 2.45 -7.34
N MET A 188 9.87 1.24 -7.30
CA MET A 188 8.68 0.90 -8.08
C MET A 188 7.45 1.70 -7.63
N ILE A 189 7.24 1.85 -6.32
CA ILE A 189 6.15 2.65 -5.74
C ILE A 189 6.29 4.11 -6.16
N VAL A 190 7.48 4.72 -6.01
CA VAL A 190 7.71 6.12 -6.41
C VAL A 190 7.46 6.31 -7.90
N LYS A 191 7.98 5.41 -8.74
CA LYS A 191 7.76 5.45 -10.19
C LYS A 191 6.27 5.39 -10.53
N VAL A 192 5.53 4.44 -9.96
CA VAL A 192 4.09 4.29 -10.23
C VAL A 192 3.32 5.49 -9.71
N ALA A 193 3.65 6.00 -8.51
CA ALA A 193 3.04 7.19 -7.94
C ALA A 193 3.22 8.39 -8.87
N GLN A 194 4.43 8.64 -9.36
CA GLN A 194 4.75 9.76 -10.28
C GLN A 194 4.06 9.63 -11.64
N GLN A 195 3.90 8.43 -12.16
CA GLN A 195 3.28 8.18 -13.46
C GLN A 195 1.75 8.11 -13.40
N THR A 196 1.19 7.76 -12.24
CA THR A 196 -0.25 7.62 -12.03
C THR A 196 -0.81 8.91 -11.45
N SER A 197 -1.51 9.70 -12.27
CA SER A 197 -2.46 10.69 -11.75
C SER A 197 -3.74 9.95 -11.36
N LEU A 198 -3.95 9.85 -10.05
CA LEU A 198 -5.15 9.29 -9.44
C LEU A 198 -5.69 10.34 -8.47
N GLU A 199 -6.50 11.25 -9.01
CA GLU A 199 -7.08 12.35 -8.24
C GLU A 199 -7.84 11.84 -7.01
N PRO A 200 -7.72 12.51 -5.86
CA PRO A 200 -8.51 12.20 -4.67
C PRO A 200 -10.00 12.03 -4.98
N CYS A 201 -10.66 11.08 -4.32
CA CYS A 201 -12.10 10.87 -4.48
C CYS A 201 -12.85 11.18 -3.19
N ASP A 202 -14.17 11.40 -3.30
CA ASP A 202 -15.04 11.50 -2.13
C ASP A 202 -15.12 10.14 -1.41
N VAL A 203 -15.09 10.17 -0.07
CA VAL A 203 -15.23 8.98 0.79
C VAL A 203 -16.60 8.33 0.69
N GLU A 204 -17.61 9.04 0.20
CA GLU A 204 -18.95 8.48 -0.07
C GLU A 204 -18.92 7.35 -1.11
N LEU A 205 -17.88 7.30 -1.97
CA LEU A 205 -17.61 6.18 -2.88
C LEU A 205 -17.42 4.84 -2.14
N PHE A 206 -17.14 4.90 -0.83
CA PHE A 206 -16.83 3.77 0.05
C PHE A 206 -17.97 3.42 1.02
N SER A 207 -19.20 3.90 0.77
CA SER A 207 -20.36 3.62 1.60
C SER A 207 -20.84 2.15 1.53
N ASP A 208 -20.61 1.47 0.40
CA ASP A 208 -21.08 0.09 0.13
C ASP A 208 -19.93 -0.85 -0.31
N LEU A 209 -18.76 -0.74 0.33
CA LEU A 209 -17.60 -1.58 0.02
C LEU A 209 -17.89 -3.08 0.16
N ARG A 210 -17.41 -3.87 -0.81
CA ARG A 210 -17.59 -5.32 -0.88
C ARG A 210 -16.27 -6.04 -0.67
N ASN A 211 -16.35 -7.24 -0.10
CA ASN A 211 -15.19 -8.13 -0.06
C ASN A 211 -14.99 -8.76 -1.45
N VAL A 212 -14.08 -8.22 -2.27
CA VAL A 212 -13.81 -8.74 -3.62
C VAL A 212 -13.12 -10.10 -3.66
N PHE A 213 -12.79 -10.68 -2.50
CA PHE A 213 -12.27 -12.04 -2.38
C PHE A 213 -13.36 -13.05 -2.00
N GLU A 214 -14.59 -12.60 -1.74
CA GLU A 214 -15.69 -13.48 -1.37
C GLU A 214 -16.19 -14.29 -2.57
N GLY A 215 -16.43 -15.59 -2.35
CA GLY A 215 -16.92 -16.50 -3.39
C GLY A 215 -15.85 -17.04 -4.35
N GLU A 216 -14.57 -16.83 -4.04
CA GLU A 216 -13.41 -17.39 -4.75
C GLU A 216 -12.81 -18.63 -4.08
#